data_AF-A0AAN8XNI4-F1
#
_entry.id   AF-A0AAN8XNI4-F1
#
_cell.length_a   1.000
_cell.length_b   1.000
_cell.length_c   1.000
_cell.angle_alpha   90.00
_cell.angle_beta   90.00
_cell.angle_gamma   90.00
#
_symmetry.space_group_name_H-M   'P 1'
#
loop_
_entity.id
_entity.type
_entity.pdbx_description
1 polymer ?
#
loop_
_entity_poly.entity_id
_entity_poly.type
_entity_poly.pdbx_seq_one_letter_code
_entity_poly.pdbx_strand_id
1 'polypeptide(L)'
;MGYGTAFTDSAGLNVVQLSQAAQDKLLRSYFAPEGIEYDLCRIPIAGSDFSVRPYSYDDVEGDVELVNWALVEEDLNYKLPLILKAQEMSQKTIKLFGSPWSPPAWMKTNGKFNESGELLKTMWQPWSNYFVKFVEAYEAAGAPMWGLTTQNEPLSGFDD
;
A
#
# COMPACT_ATOMS: atom_id res chain seq x y z
N MET A 1 -3.58 16.27 12.85
CA MET A 1 -3.67 14.87 12.36
C MET A 1 -5.11 14.66 11.92
N GLY A 2 -5.33 13.96 10.80
CA GLY A 2 -6.65 13.79 10.18
C GLY A 2 -7.36 12.49 10.59
N TYR A 3 -8.45 12.16 9.91
CA TYR A 3 -9.20 10.90 10.08
C TYR A 3 -9.36 10.20 8.73
N GLY A 4 -9.35 8.87 8.72
CA GLY A 4 -9.71 8.15 7.52
C GLY A 4 -9.58 6.64 7.61
N THR A 5 -9.16 6.04 6.49
CA THR A 5 -9.31 4.61 6.21
C THR A 5 -8.04 4.03 5.57
N ALA A 6 -8.04 2.73 5.26
CA ALA A 6 -6.99 2.07 4.50
C ALA A 6 -7.48 1.63 3.12
N PHE A 7 -6.69 1.89 2.08
CA PHE A 7 -6.89 1.35 0.74
C PHE A 7 -6.21 -0.01 0.63
N THR A 8 -6.77 -1.02 1.29
CA THR A 8 -6.30 -2.41 1.18
C THR A 8 -6.77 -3.07 -0.11
N ASP A 9 -6.11 -4.14 -0.53
CA ASP A 9 -6.49 -4.91 -1.72
C ASP A 9 -7.93 -5.43 -1.59
N SER A 10 -8.30 -5.95 -0.42
CA SER A 10 -9.68 -6.37 -0.13
C SER A 10 -10.69 -5.23 -0.24
N ALA A 11 -10.38 -4.04 0.29
CA ALA A 11 -11.27 -2.89 0.14
C ALA A 11 -11.44 -2.54 -1.35
N GLY A 12 -10.33 -2.54 -2.08
CA GLY A 12 -10.30 -2.31 -3.52
C GLY A 12 -11.17 -3.30 -4.30
N LEU A 13 -10.91 -4.60 -4.11
CA LEU A 13 -11.65 -5.70 -4.71
C LEU A 13 -13.16 -5.66 -4.44
N ASN A 14 -13.56 -5.31 -3.22
CA ASN A 14 -14.98 -5.21 -2.88
C ASN A 14 -15.64 -4.01 -3.56
N VAL A 15 -14.96 -2.87 -3.63
CA VAL A 15 -15.52 -1.66 -4.27
C VAL A 15 -15.65 -1.86 -5.78
N VAL A 16 -14.63 -2.38 -6.46
CA VAL A 16 -14.68 -2.54 -7.92
C VAL A 16 -15.74 -3.54 -8.42
N GLN A 17 -16.22 -4.44 -7.55
CA GLN A 17 -17.32 -5.36 -7.85
C GLN A 17 -18.71 -4.72 -7.77
N LEU A 18 -18.83 -3.52 -7.20
CA LEU A 18 -20.08 -2.77 -7.18
C LEU A 18 -20.36 -2.13 -8.54
N SER A 19 -21.64 -1.80 -8.81
CA SER A 19 -21.97 -0.95 -9.95
C SER A 19 -21.34 0.44 -9.80
N GLN A 20 -21.05 1.12 -10.91
CA GLN A 20 -20.40 2.44 -10.89
C GLN A 20 -21.14 3.45 -9.98
N ALA A 21 -22.48 3.46 -10.03
CA ALA A 21 -23.29 4.33 -9.17
C ALA A 21 -23.15 4.00 -7.66
N ALA A 22 -23.00 2.71 -7.32
CA ALA A 22 -22.78 2.29 -5.94
C ALA A 22 -21.35 2.60 -5.47
N GLN A 23 -20.34 2.43 -6.33
CA GLN A 23 -18.97 2.88 -6.07
C GLN A 23 -18.93 4.37 -5.75
N ASP A 24 -19.54 5.19 -6.61
CA ASP A 24 -19.54 6.65 -6.45
C ASP A 24 -20.28 7.07 -5.17
N LYS A 25 -21.41 6.44 -4.86
CA LYS A 25 -22.13 6.70 -3.61
C LYS A 25 -21.28 6.35 -2.38
N LEU A 26 -20.57 5.22 -2.42
CA LEU A 26 -19.70 4.78 -1.32
C LEU A 26 -18.53 5.75 -1.13
N LEU A 27 -17.81 6.08 -2.19
CA LEU A 27 -16.67 6.99 -2.12
C LEU A 27 -17.10 8.41 -1.70
N ARG A 28 -18.22 8.92 -2.23
CA ARG A 28 -18.77 10.22 -1.79
C ARG A 28 -19.12 10.23 -0.31
N SER A 29 -19.68 9.13 0.21
CA SER A 29 -20.01 9.02 1.63
C SER A 29 -18.77 9.15 2.53
N TYR A 30 -17.61 8.69 2.07
CA TYR A 30 -16.35 8.78 2.81
C TYR A 30 -15.57 10.07 2.58
N PHE A 31 -15.49 10.56 1.35
CA PHE A 31 -14.51 11.57 0.95
C PHE A 31 -15.11 12.91 0.53
N ALA A 32 -16.36 12.95 0.10
CA ALA A 32 -16.99 14.17 -0.40
C ALA A 32 -17.54 15.04 0.75
N PRO A 33 -17.75 16.36 0.51
CA PRO A 33 -18.25 17.29 1.52
C PRO A 33 -19.64 16.94 2.08
N GLU A 34 -20.48 16.27 1.28
CA GLU A 34 -21.77 15.75 1.73
C GLU A 34 -21.68 14.51 2.63
N GLY A 35 -20.50 13.91 2.74
CA GLY A 35 -20.19 12.74 3.56
C GLY A 35 -19.45 13.08 4.85
N ILE A 36 -18.53 12.21 5.26
CA ILE A 36 -17.71 12.40 6.47
C ILE A 36 -16.31 12.95 6.18
N GLU A 37 -15.99 13.15 4.91
CA GLU A 37 -14.84 13.91 4.40
C GLU A 37 -13.48 13.55 5.03
N TYR A 38 -13.15 12.25 4.96
CA TYR A 38 -11.87 11.68 5.37
C TYR A 38 -10.68 12.30 4.63
N ASP A 39 -9.58 12.54 5.36
CA ASP A 39 -8.41 13.29 4.90
C ASP A 39 -7.06 12.63 5.28
N LEU A 40 -7.07 11.45 5.90
CA LEU A 40 -5.87 10.68 6.23
C LEU A 40 -6.07 9.20 5.87
N CYS A 41 -5.36 8.71 4.85
CA CYS A 41 -5.51 7.35 4.36
C CYS A 41 -4.21 6.56 4.36
N ARG A 42 -4.31 5.28 4.72
CA ARG A 42 -3.21 4.32 4.75
C ARG A 42 -3.19 3.50 3.46
N ILE A 43 -1.99 3.19 2.97
CA ILE A 43 -1.76 2.30 1.82
C ILE A 43 -0.82 1.18 2.29
N PRO A 44 -1.24 -0.10 2.25
CA PRO A 44 -0.31 -1.22 2.30
C PRO A 44 0.71 -1.12 1.17
N ILE A 45 1.99 -1.14 1.52
CA ILE A 45 3.05 -1.26 0.52
C ILE A 45 3.16 -2.75 0.16
N ALA A 46 2.75 -3.08 -1.06
CA ALA A 46 2.51 -4.44 -1.55
C ALA A 46 1.45 -5.20 -0.72
N GLY A 47 1.59 -6.53 -0.61
CA GLY A 47 0.59 -7.39 0.02
C GLY A 47 0.49 -7.21 1.54
N SER A 48 -0.71 -7.49 2.05
CA SER A 48 -1.05 -7.57 3.48
C SER A 48 -1.89 -8.81 3.76
N ASP A 49 -2.29 -8.99 5.02
CA ASP A 49 -3.29 -9.97 5.44
C ASP A 49 -4.67 -9.77 4.76
N PHE A 50 -4.98 -8.53 4.35
CA PHE A 50 -6.16 -8.18 3.54
C PHE A 50 -5.90 -8.28 2.03
N SER A 51 -5.01 -9.16 1.61
CA SER A 51 -4.72 -9.45 0.20
C SER A 51 -5.02 -10.90 -0.14
N VAL A 52 -5.34 -11.19 -1.40
CA VAL A 52 -5.73 -12.55 -1.84
C VAL A 52 -4.53 -13.49 -2.01
N ARG A 53 -3.31 -12.94 -2.00
CA ARG A 53 -2.04 -13.65 -2.11
C ARG A 53 -0.94 -12.87 -1.39
N PRO A 54 0.12 -13.54 -0.90
CA PRO A 54 1.36 -12.86 -0.52
C PRO A 54 2.09 -12.38 -1.79
N TYR A 55 2.58 -11.14 -1.78
CA TYR A 55 3.37 -10.58 -2.87
C TYR A 55 4.18 -9.36 -2.42
N SER A 56 5.31 -9.15 -3.08
CA SER A 56 6.04 -7.88 -3.04
C SER A 56 6.03 -7.22 -4.42
N TYR A 57 6.66 -6.05 -4.53
CA TYR A 57 6.92 -5.40 -5.81
C TYR A 57 8.16 -5.94 -6.50
N ASP A 58 8.96 -6.77 -5.83
CA ASP A 58 10.21 -7.29 -6.36
C ASP A 58 10.46 -8.74 -5.89
N ASP A 59 9.68 -9.67 -6.44
CA ASP A 59 9.76 -11.09 -6.10
C ASP A 59 10.83 -11.85 -6.91
N VAL A 60 11.66 -11.17 -7.72
CA VAL A 60 12.80 -11.76 -8.40
C VAL A 60 13.97 -11.93 -7.43
N GLU A 61 14.34 -13.17 -7.15
CA GLU A 61 15.39 -13.47 -6.17
C GLU A 61 16.75 -12.84 -6.53
N GLY A 62 17.34 -12.15 -5.55
CA GLY A 62 18.67 -11.56 -5.69
C GLY A 62 18.71 -10.24 -6.46
N ASP A 63 17.56 -9.61 -6.75
CA ASP A 63 17.48 -8.33 -7.42
C ASP A 63 17.80 -7.13 -6.49
N VAL A 64 19.03 -7.10 -5.99
CA VAL A 64 19.53 -6.08 -5.06
C VAL A 64 19.41 -4.66 -5.62
N GLU A 65 19.46 -4.52 -6.94
CA GLU A 65 19.37 -3.24 -7.65
C GLU A 65 17.92 -2.86 -8.01
N LEU A 66 16.94 -3.69 -7.66
CA LEU A 66 15.51 -3.46 -7.86
C LEU A 66 15.16 -3.17 -9.34
N VAL A 67 15.76 -3.93 -10.26
CA VAL A 67 15.57 -3.80 -11.72
C VAL A 67 14.18 -4.27 -12.16
N ASN A 68 13.65 -5.29 -11.49
CA ASN A 68 12.35 -5.89 -11.73
C ASN A 68 11.26 -5.33 -10.81
N TRP A 69 11.61 -4.39 -9.94
CA TRP A 69 10.65 -3.72 -9.07
C TRP A 69 9.54 -3.05 -9.90
N ALA A 70 8.29 -3.38 -9.60
CA ALA A 70 7.14 -2.79 -10.25
C ALA A 70 5.87 -2.83 -9.37
N LEU A 71 5.00 -1.84 -9.55
CA LEU A 71 3.62 -1.94 -9.08
C LEU A 71 2.91 -3.11 -9.78
N VAL A 72 2.02 -3.77 -9.05
CA VAL A 72 1.30 -4.96 -9.54
C VAL A 72 -0.18 -4.66 -9.74
N GLU A 73 -0.94 -5.67 -10.17
CA GLU A 73 -2.35 -5.52 -10.52
C GLU A 73 -3.20 -4.94 -9.40
N GLU A 74 -2.90 -5.25 -8.14
CA GLU A 74 -3.64 -4.76 -7.00
C GLU A 74 -3.50 -3.23 -6.82
N ASP A 75 -2.34 -2.67 -7.14
CA ASP A 75 -2.10 -1.23 -7.14
C ASP A 75 -2.78 -0.55 -8.32
N LEU A 76 -2.57 -1.11 -9.52
CA LEU A 76 -2.97 -0.50 -10.78
C LEU A 76 -4.48 -0.58 -11.03
N ASN A 77 -5.11 -1.68 -10.61
CA ASN A 77 -6.54 -1.92 -10.88
C ASN A 77 -7.44 -1.53 -9.70
N TYR A 78 -6.91 -1.51 -8.46
CA TYR A 78 -7.74 -1.28 -7.27
C TYR A 78 -7.31 -0.07 -6.45
N LYS A 79 -6.09 -0.06 -5.90
CA LYS A 79 -5.67 0.97 -4.94
C LYS A 79 -5.60 2.35 -5.58
N LEU A 80 -4.81 2.52 -6.64
CA LEU A 80 -4.61 3.81 -7.30
C LEU A 80 -5.90 4.38 -7.90
N PRO A 81 -6.72 3.63 -8.67
CA PRO A 81 -7.98 4.17 -9.20
C PRO A 81 -8.93 4.68 -8.11
N LEU A 82 -9.01 4.00 -6.96
CA LEU A 82 -9.87 4.43 -5.85
C LEU A 82 -9.32 5.64 -5.11
N ILE A 83 -7.99 5.71 -4.94
CA ILE A 83 -7.33 6.89 -4.36
C ILE A 83 -7.59 8.13 -5.22
N LEU A 84 -7.41 8.03 -6.54
CA LEU A 84 -7.61 9.14 -7.46
C LEU A 84 -9.07 9.59 -7.47
N LYS A 85 -10.04 8.66 -7.53
CA LYS A 85 -11.48 8.99 -7.40
C LYS A 85 -11.79 9.67 -6.06
N ALA A 86 -11.20 9.20 -4.96
CA ALA A 86 -11.40 9.82 -3.64
C ALA A 86 -10.85 11.26 -3.60
N GLN A 87 -9.66 11.49 -4.17
CA GLN A 87 -9.04 12.82 -4.27
C GLN A 87 -9.88 13.78 -5.12
N GLU A 88 -10.45 13.31 -6.23
CA GLU A 88 -11.33 14.13 -7.08
C GLU A 88 -12.63 14.55 -6.37
N MET A 89 -13.15 13.70 -5.47
CA MET A 89 -14.41 13.94 -4.76
C MET A 89 -14.23 14.82 -3.51
N SER A 90 -13.02 14.91 -2.97
CA SER A 90 -12.77 15.62 -1.70
C SER A 90 -12.48 17.10 -1.91
N GLN A 91 -12.93 17.93 -0.97
CA GLN A 91 -12.47 19.33 -0.85
C GLN A 91 -11.22 19.46 0.04
N LYS A 92 -10.85 18.41 0.77
CA LYS A 92 -9.65 18.36 1.60
C LYS A 92 -8.52 17.68 0.84
N THR A 93 -7.29 18.08 1.14
CA THR A 93 -6.11 17.32 0.73
C THR A 93 -6.06 16.00 1.50
N ILE A 94 -6.31 14.88 0.81
CA ILE A 94 -6.14 13.54 1.38
C ILE A 94 -4.65 13.27 1.56
N LYS A 95 -4.23 13.07 2.81
CA LYS A 95 -2.86 12.68 3.18
C LYS A 95 -2.73 11.18 3.07
N LEU A 96 -1.86 10.71 2.19
CA LEU A 96 -1.58 9.29 2.00
C LEU A 96 -0.34 8.88 2.80
N PHE A 97 -0.36 7.75 3.49
CA PHE A 97 0.85 7.19 4.08
C PHE A 97 1.01 5.70 3.81
N GLY A 98 2.24 5.28 3.54
CA GLY A 98 2.60 3.90 3.21
C GLY A 98 3.05 3.12 4.44
N SER A 99 2.70 1.84 4.51
CA SER A 99 3.16 0.92 5.55
C SER A 99 3.33 -0.49 4.99
N PRO A 100 4.55 -1.06 5.00
CA PRO A 100 4.77 -2.42 4.50
C PRO A 100 4.42 -3.46 5.56
N TRP A 101 3.91 -4.61 5.13
CA TRP A 101 3.78 -5.79 5.99
C TRP A 101 5.03 -6.65 5.98
N SER A 102 5.75 -6.70 4.87
CA SER A 102 6.92 -7.55 4.73
C SER A 102 7.83 -7.06 3.61
N PRO A 103 9.17 -7.18 3.76
CA PRO A 103 10.10 -7.16 2.64
C PRO A 103 9.84 -8.32 1.66
N PRO A 104 10.39 -8.26 0.42
CA PRO A 104 10.48 -9.42 -0.45
C PRO A 104 11.05 -10.63 0.28
N ALA A 105 10.55 -11.82 -0.04
CA ALA A 105 10.90 -13.05 0.67
C ALA A 105 12.42 -13.31 0.70
N TRP A 106 13.11 -13.04 -0.41
CA TRP A 106 14.55 -13.22 -0.56
C TRP A 106 15.39 -12.21 0.24
N MET A 107 14.79 -11.14 0.77
CA MET A 107 15.46 -10.19 1.67
C MET A 107 15.41 -10.61 3.15
N LYS A 108 14.68 -11.67 3.48
CA LYS A 108 14.41 -12.09 4.86
C LYS A 108 15.22 -13.32 5.27
N THR A 109 15.52 -13.45 6.56
CA THR A 109 16.23 -14.61 7.14
C THR A 109 15.53 -15.94 6.94
N ASN A 110 14.20 -15.93 6.82
CA ASN A 110 13.37 -17.13 6.67
C ASN A 110 13.03 -17.46 5.20
N GLY A 111 13.38 -16.58 4.24
CA GLY A 111 13.04 -16.77 2.83
C GLY A 111 11.54 -16.76 2.52
N LYS A 112 10.70 -16.21 3.40
CA LYS A 112 9.24 -16.23 3.26
C LYS A 112 8.64 -14.83 3.40
N PHE A 113 7.68 -14.49 2.54
CA PHE A 113 6.95 -13.23 2.66
C PHE A 113 6.14 -13.18 3.97
N ASN A 114 5.40 -14.25 4.27
CA ASN A 114 4.68 -14.42 5.54
C ASN A 114 5.60 -15.02 6.61
N GLU A 115 5.06 -15.15 7.83
CA GLU A 115 5.74 -15.73 9.00
C GLU A 115 6.88 -14.86 9.57
N SER A 116 7.21 -15.14 10.83
CA SER A 116 8.28 -14.51 11.60
C SER A 116 9.64 -14.66 10.91
N GLY A 117 10.32 -13.54 10.74
CA GLY A 117 11.59 -13.43 10.04
C GLY A 117 12.08 -11.99 10.01
N GLU A 118 13.40 -11.82 9.98
CA GLU A 118 14.04 -10.51 10.04
C GLU A 118 14.58 -10.10 8.68
N LEU A 119 14.63 -8.79 8.43
CA LEU A 119 15.34 -8.25 7.28
C LEU A 119 16.85 -8.52 7.43
N LEU A 120 17.46 -9.13 6.42
CA LEU A 120 18.90 -9.35 6.39
C LEU A 120 19.64 -8.00 6.46
N LYS A 121 20.70 -7.92 7.27
CA LYS A 121 21.51 -6.69 7.40
C LYS A 121 22.08 -6.20 6.07
N THR A 122 22.42 -7.13 5.18
CA THR A 122 22.89 -6.83 3.82
C THR A 122 21.81 -6.19 2.95
N MET A 123 20.53 -6.33 3.32
CA MET A 123 19.38 -5.85 2.57
C MET A 123 18.80 -4.52 3.09
N TRP A 124 19.43 -3.88 4.09
CA TRP A 124 18.95 -2.59 4.62
C TRP A 124 18.91 -1.49 3.55
N GLN A 125 19.95 -1.40 2.71
CA GLN A 125 19.99 -0.40 1.64
C GLN A 125 19.02 -0.74 0.49
N PRO A 126 18.99 -1.97 -0.06
CA PRO A 126 17.96 -2.38 -1.02
C PRO A 126 16.53 -2.14 -0.52
N TRP A 127 16.25 -2.48 0.75
CA TRP A 127 14.94 -2.23 1.34
C TRP A 127 14.62 -0.74 1.46
N SER A 128 15.60 0.10 1.80
CA SER A 128 15.42 1.56 1.79
C SER A 128 15.12 2.10 0.39
N ASN A 129 15.81 1.61 -0.64
CA ASN A 129 15.56 1.96 -2.05
C ASN A 129 14.17 1.50 -2.52
N TYR A 130 13.68 0.38 -1.99
CA TYR A 130 12.34 -0.13 -2.27
C TYR A 130 11.25 0.86 -1.84
N PHE A 131 11.39 1.50 -0.67
CA PHE A 131 10.47 2.57 -0.24
C PHE A 131 10.55 3.79 -1.16
N VAL A 132 11.75 4.17 -1.61
CA VAL A 132 11.92 5.31 -2.53
C VAL A 132 11.18 5.04 -3.84
N LYS A 133 11.37 3.86 -4.45
CA LYS A 133 10.64 3.46 -5.66
C LYS A 133 9.13 3.45 -5.46
N PHE A 134 8.64 3.00 -4.30
CA PHE A 134 7.21 3.06 -3.97
C PHE A 134 6.68 4.50 -3.97
N VAL A 135 7.36 5.41 -3.28
CA VAL A 135 6.96 6.83 -3.21
C VAL A 135 6.98 7.45 -4.62
N GLU A 136 8.06 7.25 -5.38
CA GLU A 136 8.19 7.77 -6.74
C GLU A 136 7.10 7.24 -7.67
N ALA A 137 6.78 5.94 -7.60
CA ALA A 137 5.76 5.34 -8.44
C ALA A 137 4.35 5.85 -8.12
N TYR A 138 4.01 5.99 -6.83
CA TYR A 138 2.71 6.54 -6.42
C TYR A 138 2.59 8.03 -6.74
N GLU A 139 3.66 8.82 -6.54
CA GLU A 139 3.69 10.23 -6.93
C GLU A 139 3.54 10.41 -8.45
N ALA A 140 4.24 9.60 -9.24
CA ALA A 140 4.12 9.60 -10.70
C ALA A 140 2.70 9.23 -11.17
N ALA A 141 1.97 8.43 -10.39
CA ALA A 141 0.58 8.06 -10.63
C ALA A 141 -0.44 9.11 -10.12
N GLY A 142 0.01 10.25 -9.57
CA GLY A 142 -0.86 11.32 -9.07
C GLY A 142 -1.29 11.16 -7.61
N ALA A 143 -0.68 10.24 -6.86
CA ALA A 143 -1.01 9.95 -5.47
C ALA A 143 0.18 10.32 -4.53
N PRO A 144 0.37 11.61 -4.20
CA PRO A 144 1.51 12.05 -3.40
C PRO A 144 1.49 11.55 -1.96
N MET A 145 2.66 11.13 -1.47
CA MET A 145 2.80 10.51 -0.15
C MET A 145 3.11 11.55 0.93
N TRP A 146 2.26 11.64 1.95
CA TRP A 146 2.47 12.47 3.13
C TRP A 146 3.44 11.83 4.14
N GLY A 147 3.52 10.50 4.20
CA GLY A 147 4.41 9.83 5.14
C GLY A 147 4.57 8.33 4.90
N LEU A 148 5.46 7.73 5.70
CA LEU A 148 5.73 6.30 5.72
C LEU A 148 5.86 5.83 7.18
N THR A 149 5.51 4.57 7.43
CA THR A 149 5.94 3.86 8.64
C THR A 149 7.06 2.89 8.27
N THR A 150 8.00 2.63 9.19
CA THR A 150 9.12 1.71 8.93
C THR A 150 8.68 0.26 8.69
N GLN A 151 7.63 -0.18 9.39
CA GLN A 151 7.11 -1.55 9.32
C GLN A 151 5.73 -1.58 9.99
N ASN A 152 4.77 -2.32 9.43
CA ASN A 152 3.54 -2.65 10.14
C ASN A 152 3.84 -3.63 11.28
N GLU A 153 3.40 -3.31 12.49
CA GLU A 153 3.47 -4.20 13.67
C GLU A 153 4.84 -4.89 13.84
N PRO A 154 5.95 -4.14 14.00
CA PRO A 154 7.29 -4.71 13.94
C PRO A 154 7.60 -5.75 15.03
N LEU A 155 6.80 -5.83 16.09
CA LEU A 155 6.95 -6.83 17.15
C LEU A 155 6.33 -8.19 16.79
N SER A 156 5.37 -8.25 15.85
CA SER A 156 4.68 -9.50 15.50
C SER A 156 5.61 -10.54 14.86
N GLY A 157 6.73 -10.12 14.27
CA GLY A 157 7.75 -11.01 13.71
C GLY A 157 8.67 -11.67 14.74
N PHE A 158 8.48 -11.42 16.05
CA PHE A 158 9.26 -11.98 17.16
C PHE A 158 8.45 -12.91 18.08
N ASP A 159 7.14 -13.08 17.83
CA ASP A 159 6.20 -13.70 18.77
C ASP A 159 6.03 -15.24 18.61
N ASP A 160 6.96 -15.95 17.96
CA ASP A 160 6.93 -17.42 17.79
C ASP A 160 8.00 -18.18 18.58
#